data_AF-A0A0C3HW57-F1
#
_entry.id   AF-A0A0C3HW57-F1
#
_cell.length_a   1.000
_cell.length_b   1.000
_cell.length_c   1.000
_cell.angle_alpha   90.00
_cell.angle_beta   90.00
_cell.angle_gamma   90.00
#
_symmetry.space_group_name_H-M   'P 1'
#
loop_
_entity.id
_entity.type
_entity.pdbx_description
1 polymer ?
#
loop_
_entity_poly.entity_id
_entity_poly.type
_entity_poly.pdbx_seq_one_letter_code
_entity_poly.pdbx_strand_id
1 'polypeptide(L)'
;MLVLIGKLYAIEKNTRKFKATEWLALRQGRSRAVVNELRCCRDQVLPTVPPSSVLGGALGDLHRQWPRPTRYLERGDLPIDNNPAENAKANGVEP
;
A
#
# COMPACT_ATOMS: atom_id res chain seq x y z
N MET A 1 -3.11 -7.53 9.22
CA MET A 1 -2.47 -6.66 8.19
C MET A 1 -2.30 -7.36 6.83
N LEU A 2 -1.59 -8.50 6.75
CA LEU A 2 -1.34 -9.22 5.48
C LEU A 2 -2.62 -9.58 4.70
N VAL A 3 -3.70 -9.94 5.42
CA VAL A 3 -5.02 -10.21 4.81
C VAL A 3 -5.58 -9.00 4.07
N LEU A 4 -5.40 -7.78 4.60
CA LEU A 4 -5.89 -6.55 3.97
C LEU A 4 -5.07 -6.19 2.74
N ILE A 5 -3.75 -6.37 2.82
CA ILE A 5 -2.84 -6.22 1.68
C ILE A 5 -3.24 -7.21 0.57
N GLY A 6 -3.48 -8.48 0.90
CA GLY A 6 -3.95 -9.49 -0.05
C GLY A 6 -5.29 -9.14 -0.68
N LYS A 7 -6.27 -8.64 0.10
CA LYS A 7 -7.54 -8.12 -0.43
C LYS A 7 -7.33 -6.98 -1.43
N LEU A 8 -6.41 -6.06 -1.13
CA LEU A 8 -6.10 -4.92 -1.97
C LEU A 8 -5.51 -5.35 -3.32
N TYR A 9 -4.56 -6.28 -3.33
CA TYR A 9 -4.04 -6.88 -4.57
C TYR A 9 -5.08 -7.69 -5.33
N ALA A 10 -5.98 -8.40 -4.64
CA ALA A 10 -7.05 -9.14 -5.30
C ALA A 10 -8.04 -8.21 -6.01
N ILE A 11 -8.31 -7.04 -5.43
CA ILE A 11 -9.08 -5.97 -6.09
C ILE A 11 -8.29 -5.50 -7.33
N GLU A 12 -7.05 -5.06 -7.17
CA GLU A 12 -6.22 -4.52 -8.28
C GLU A 12 -5.89 -5.53 -9.37
N LYS A 13 -5.91 -6.84 -9.10
CA LYS A 13 -5.74 -7.87 -10.14
C LYS A 13 -6.84 -7.78 -11.21
N ASN A 14 -8.00 -7.22 -10.88
CA ASN A 14 -9.10 -7.04 -11.82
C ASN A 14 -9.01 -5.74 -12.65
N THR A 15 -8.00 -4.88 -12.43
CA THR A 15 -7.72 -3.64 -13.21
C THR A 15 -7.86 -3.84 -14.72
N ARG A 16 -7.25 -4.90 -15.26
CA ARG A 16 -7.20 -5.18 -16.71
C ARG A 16 -8.56 -5.46 -17.35
N LYS A 17 -9.61 -5.68 -16.55
CA LYS A 17 -10.97 -5.97 -17.02
C LYS A 17 -11.86 -4.72 -17.16
N PHE A 18 -11.42 -3.57 -16.62
CA PHE A 18 -12.24 -2.36 -16.55
C PHE A 18 -11.58 -1.18 -17.27
N LYS A 19 -12.39 -0.26 -17.77
CA LYS A 19 -11.90 1.04 -18.27
C LYS A 19 -11.40 1.88 -17.09
N ALA A 20 -10.44 2.79 -17.35
CA ALA A 20 -9.82 3.63 -16.32
C ALA A 20 -10.83 4.38 -15.42
N THR A 21 -11.95 4.85 -15.98
CA THR A 21 -13.00 5.57 -15.25
C THR A 21 -13.79 4.65 -14.31
N GLU A 22 -14.20 3.46 -14.77
CA GLU A 22 -14.88 2.45 -13.94
C GLU A 22 -13.94 1.92 -12.86
N TRP A 23 -12.67 1.77 -13.22
CA TRP A 23 -11.64 1.35 -12.31
C TRP A 23 -11.40 2.36 -11.19
N LEU A 24 -11.38 3.66 -11.51
CA LEU A 24 -11.29 4.72 -10.52
C LEU A 24 -12.47 4.70 -9.54
N ALA A 25 -13.69 4.51 -10.04
CA ALA A 25 -14.88 4.38 -9.20
C ALA A 25 -14.80 3.17 -8.25
N LEU A 26 -14.34 2.02 -8.76
CA LEU A 26 -14.10 0.82 -7.95
C LEU A 26 -13.01 1.03 -6.90
N ARG A 27 -11.94 1.75 -7.23
CA ARG A 27 -10.89 2.13 -6.26
C ARG A 27 -11.44 3.03 -5.16
N GLN A 28 -12.24 4.05 -5.52
CA GLN A 28 -12.82 4.98 -4.55
C GLN A 28 -13.81 4.29 -3.61
N GLY A 29 -14.52 3.25 -4.06
CA GLY A 29 -15.41 2.46 -3.21
C GLY A 29 -14.68 1.38 -2.41
N ARG A 30 -14.05 0.42 -3.11
CA ARG A 30 -13.51 -0.81 -2.50
C ARG A 30 -12.09 -0.64 -1.98
N SER A 31 -11.17 -0.15 -2.82
CA SER A 31 -9.77 0.00 -2.43
C SER A 31 -9.61 1.02 -1.31
N ARG A 32 -10.38 2.11 -1.32
CA ARG A 32 -10.37 3.14 -0.27
C ARG A 32 -10.80 2.61 1.10
N ALA A 33 -11.83 1.77 1.15
CA ALA A 33 -12.27 1.14 2.39
C ALA A 33 -11.17 0.26 2.99
N VAL A 34 -10.52 -0.58 2.16
CA VAL A 34 -9.44 -1.47 2.59
C VAL A 34 -8.19 -0.68 3.01
N VAL A 35 -7.85 0.41 2.31
CA VAL A 35 -6.73 1.30 2.68
C VAL A 35 -7.00 2.00 4.01
N ASN A 36 -8.23 2.46 4.26
CA ASN A 36 -8.61 3.04 5.55
C ASN A 36 -8.53 2.02 6.69
N GLU A 37 -8.97 0.78 6.45
CA GLU A 37 -8.88 -0.30 7.44
C GLU A 37 -7.42 -0.67 7.73
N LEU A 38 -6.56 -0.70 6.70
CA LEU A 38 -5.11 -0.84 6.85
C LEU A 38 -4.50 0.29 7.68
N ARG A 39 -4.95 1.54 7.45
CA ARG A 39 -4.50 2.70 8.22
C ARG A 39 -4.85 2.55 9.69
N CYS A 40 -6.11 2.20 9.98
CA CYS A 40 -6.60 2.02 11.34
C CYS A 40 -5.89 0.86 12.05
N CYS A 41 -5.71 -0.27 11.36
CA CYS A 41 -4.97 -1.41 11.89
C CYS A 41 -3.51 -1.04 12.15
N ARG A 42 -2.86 -0.32 11.24
CA ARG A 42 -1.49 0.18 11.43
C ARG A 42 -1.40 1.13 12.62
N ASP A 43 -2.31 2.10 12.76
CA ASP A 43 -2.30 3.07 13.86
C ASP A 43 -2.47 2.41 15.23
N GLN A 44 -3.24 1.32 15.28
CA GLN A 44 -3.39 0.51 16.48
C GLN A 44 -2.18 -0.37 16.76
N VAL A 45 -1.55 -0.93 15.72
CA VAL A 45 -0.41 -1.85 15.87
C VAL A 45 0.89 -1.08 16.11
N LEU A 46 1.14 0.04 15.45
CA LEU A 46 2.37 0.84 15.56
C LEU A 46 2.80 1.16 17.01
N PRO A 47 1.93 1.61 17.93
CA PRO A 47 2.31 1.84 19.32
C PRO A 47 2.54 0.55 20.13
N THR A 48 2.08 -0.60 19.65
CA THR A 48 2.23 -1.90 20.32
C THR A 48 3.48 -2.67 19.89
N VAL A 49 4.12 -2.28 18.78
CA VAL A 49 5.34 -2.94 18.29
C VAL A 49 6.56 -2.06 18.60
N PRO A 50 7.61 -2.59 19.24
CA PRO A 50 8.82 -1.82 19.45
C PRO A 50 9.50 -1.49 18.11
N PRO A 51 9.95 -0.24 17.90
CA PRO A 51 10.53 0.20 16.62
C PRO A 51 11.81 -0.55 16.25
N SER A 52 12.52 -1.11 17.23
CA SER A 52 13.71 -1.95 17.00
C SER A 52 13.42 -3.35 16.47
N SER A 53 12.15 -3.78 16.40
CA SER A 53 11.78 -5.05 15.79
C SER A 53 11.67 -4.93 14.27
N VAL A 54 11.95 -6.02 13.55
CA VAL A 54 11.78 -6.10 12.09
C VAL A 54 10.38 -5.64 11.65
N LEU A 55 9.35 -5.99 12.42
CA LEU A 55 7.98 -5.56 12.20
C LEU A 55 7.78 -4.05 12.43
N GLY A 56 8.40 -3.49 13.47
CA GLY A 56 8.34 -2.06 13.79
C GLY A 56 9.04 -1.20 12.73
N GLY A 57 10.20 -1.65 12.23
CA GLY A 57 10.89 -1.04 11.08
C GLY A 57 10.02 -1.04 9.83
N ALA A 58 9.52 -2.21 9.41
CA ALA A 58 8.66 -2.33 8.23
C ALA A 58 7.36 -1.49 8.35
N LEU A 59 6.77 -1.41 9.54
CA LEU A 59 5.59 -0.56 9.81
C LEU A 59 5.94 0.93 9.76
N GLY A 60 7.10 1.32 10.27
CA GLY A 60 7.61 2.69 10.24
C GLY A 60 7.93 3.17 8.82
N ASP A 61 8.58 2.32 8.02
CA ASP A 61 8.82 2.59 6.60
C ASP A 61 7.51 2.70 5.82
N LEU A 62 6.57 1.77 6.06
CA LEU A 62 5.24 1.84 5.47
C LEU A 62 4.48 3.10 5.89
N HIS A 63 4.63 3.56 7.14
CA HIS A 63 4.06 4.81 7.61
C HIS A 63 4.63 6.02 6.88
N ARG A 64 5.95 6.06 6.67
CA ARG A 64 6.64 7.16 5.97
C ARG A 64 6.29 7.22 4.49
N GLN A 65 6.03 6.07 3.87
CA GLN A 65 5.66 5.96 2.45
C GLN A 65 4.15 6.10 2.20
N TRP A 66 3.33 6.14 3.26
CA TRP A 66 1.87 6.24 3.22
C TRP A 66 1.22 7.40 2.43
N PRO A 67 1.80 8.61 2.28
CA PRO A 67 1.16 9.65 1.46
C PRO A 67 1.09 9.30 -0.05
N ARG A 68 1.83 8.27 -0.50
CA ARG A 68 1.81 7.79 -1.89
C ARG A 68 0.63 6.85 -2.20
N PRO A 69 0.30 5.85 -1.36
CA PRO A 69 -0.86 5.00 -1.59
C PRO A 69 -2.20 5.77 -1.55
N THR A 70 -2.29 6.93 -0.91
CA THR A 70 -3.52 7.75 -1.01
C THR A 70 -3.70 8.34 -2.42
N ARG A 71 -2.60 8.67 -3.12
CA ARG A 71 -2.66 9.29 -4.47
C ARG A 71 -3.10 8.33 -5.57
N TYR A 72 -2.87 7.01 -5.48
CA TYR A 72 -3.37 6.07 -6.50
C TYR A 72 -4.88 5.83 -6.40
N LEU A 73 -5.49 6.11 -5.23
CA LEU A 73 -6.94 6.14 -5.06
C LEU A 73 -7.56 7.36 -5.77
N GLU A 74 -6.77 8.42 -5.98
CA GLU A 74 -7.17 9.65 -6.65
C GLU A 74 -6.81 9.64 -8.15
N ARG A 75 -5.82 8.83 -8.55
CA ARG A 75 -5.38 8.66 -9.95
C ARG A 75 -5.41 7.19 -10.38
N GLY A 76 -6.32 6.85 -11.29
CA GLY A 76 -6.44 5.51 -11.89
C GLY A 76 -5.19 5.04 -12.66
N ASP A 77 -4.36 6.00 -13.08
CA ASP A 77 -3.12 5.81 -13.83
C ASP A 77 -1.94 5.30 -12.97
N LEU A 78 -2.02 5.44 -11.64
CA LEU A 78 -0.97 4.97 -10.75
C LEU A 78 -1.18 3.50 -10.36
N PRO A 79 -0.11 2.68 -10.35
CA PRO A 79 -0.16 1.34 -9.77
C PRO A 79 -0.30 1.42 -8.25
N ILE A 80 -0.94 0.39 -7.66
CA ILE A 80 -1.03 0.19 -6.21
C ILE A 80 0.34 0.07 -5.54
N ASP A 81 1.29 -0.50 -6.27
CA ASP A 81 2.68 -0.68 -5.86
C ASP A 81 3.58 0.29 -6.60
N ASN A 82 4.45 0.96 -5.85
CA ASN A 82 5.63 1.60 -6.41
C ASN A 82 6.89 0.82 -6.02
N ASN A 83 6.87 -0.51 -6.23
CA ASN A 83 8.05 -1.33 -6.00
C ASN A 83 9.17 -1.25 -7.07
N PRO A 84 9.24 -0.29 -8.02
CA PRO A 84 10.53 0.01 -8.64
C PRO A 84 11.43 0.91 -7.78
N ALA A 85 10.88 1.65 -6.79
CA ALA A 85 11.68 2.59 -5.98
C ALA A 85 12.43 1.94 -4.80
N GLU A 86 11.94 0.81 -4.28
CA GLU A 86 12.60 0.07 -3.19
C GLU A 86 13.67 -0.91 -3.72
N ASN A 87 13.49 -1.44 -4.94
CA ASN A 87 14.51 -2.30 -5.58
C ASN A 87 15.74 -1.52 -6.08
N ALA A 88 15.64 -0.19 -6.22
CA ALA A 88 16.78 0.67 -6.55
C ALA A 88 17.68 0.97 -5.33
N LYS A 89 17.23 0.68 -4.10
CA LYS A 89 17.99 0.94 -2.87
C LYS A 89 18.53 -0.32 -2.20
N ALA A 90 18.00 -1.49 -2.55
CA ALA A 90 18.46 -2.79 -2.03
C ALA A 90 19.59 -3.43 -2.87
N ASN A 91 19.93 -2.88 -4.05
CA ASN A 91 21.08 -3.32 -4.85
C ASN A 91 22.27 -2.35 -4.78
N GLY A 92 22.47 -1.71 -3.61
CA GLY A 92 23.77 -1.16 -3.23
C GLY A 92 24.63 -2.26 -2.63
N VAL A 93 25.00 -3.27 -3.42
CA VAL A 93 26.17 -4.10 -3.11
C VAL A 93 27.38 -3.37 -3.65
N GLU A 94 28.08 -2.64 -2.78
CA GLU A 94 29.49 -2.29 -2.92
C GLU A 94 30.09 -2.46 -1.51
N PRO A 95 31.18 -3.21 -1.39
CA PRO A 95 32.50 -2.57 -1.38
C PRO A 95 33.33 -2.83 -2.63
#